data_AF-A0A1L4A0E5-F1
#
_entry.id   AF-A0A1L4A0E5-F1
#
_cell.length_a   1.000
_cell.length_b   1.000
_cell.length_c   1.000
_cell.angle_alpha   90.00
_cell.angle_beta   90.00
_cell.angle_gamma   90.00
#
_symmetry.space_group_name_H-M   'P 1'
#
loop_
_entity.id
_entity.type
_entity.pdbx_description
1 polymer ?
#
loop_
_entity_poly.entity_id
_entity_poly.type
_entity_poly.pdbx_seq_one_letter_code
_entity_poly.pdbx_strand_id
1 'polypeptide(L)' 'MDEDAIVQIRVTKALRNEIAQIALNQGGMTFRALILSALKATYGLEVADSDLRDRRGRQAGEGVGQGDG' A
#
# COMPACT_ATOMS: atom_id res chain seq x y z
N MET A 1 -15.92 -0.43 -16.38
CA MET A 1 -15.48 -1.52 -15.49
C MET A 1 -13.97 -1.46 -15.53
N ASP A 2 -13.36 -0.70 -14.62
CA ASP A 2 -11.91 -0.77 -14.44
C ASP A 2 -11.69 -1.88 -13.41
N GLU A 3 -11.45 -3.09 -13.90
CA GLU A 3 -11.08 -4.21 -13.05
C GLU A 3 -9.68 -3.92 -12.52
N ASP A 4 -9.59 -3.50 -11.25
CA ASP A 4 -8.32 -3.39 -10.53
C ASP A 4 -7.58 -4.73 -10.67
N ALA A 5 -6.51 -4.75 -11.48
CA ALA A 5 -5.73 -5.95 -11.71
C ALA A 5 -4.92 -6.27 -10.45
N ILE A 6 -5.29 -7.34 -9.74
CA ILE A 6 -4.59 -7.79 -8.54
C ILE A 6 -3.40 -8.68 -8.95
N VAL A 7 -2.19 -8.18 -8.73
CA VAL A 7 -0.95 -8.95 -8.93
C VAL A 7 -0.45 -9.47 -7.58
N GLN A 8 -0.31 -10.79 -7.45
CA GLN A 8 0.33 -11.42 -6.29
C GLN A 8 1.80 -11.70 -6.59
N ILE A 9 2.70 -11.05 -5.84
CA ILE A 9 4.14 -11.23 -6.00
C ILE A 9 4.67 -12.07 -4.84
N ARG A 10 5.29 -13.21 -5.14
CA ARG A 10 6.00 -14.01 -4.14
C ARG A 10 7.44 -13.53 -4.04
N VAL A 11 7.87 -13.21 -2.83
CA VAL A 11 9.23 -12.79 -2.51
C VAL A 11 9.78 -13.64 -1.37
N THR A 12 11.12 -13.72 -1.28
CA THR A 12 11.76 -14.38 -0.15
C THR A 12 11.50 -13.62 1.15
N LYS A 13 11.60 -14.30 2.29
CA LYS A 13 11.45 -13.67 3.62
C LYS A 13 12.47 -12.55 3.84
N ALA A 14 13.71 -12.74 3.40
CA ALA A 14 14.77 -11.75 3.50
C ALA A 14 14.41 -10.47 2.74
N LEU A 15 14.04 -10.60 1.47
CA LEU A 15 13.65 -9.46 0.63
C LEU A 15 12.43 -8.73 1.19
N ARG A 16 11.44 -9.47 1.71
CA ARG A 16 10.28 -8.86 2.36
C ARG A 16 10.69 -7.99 3.56
N ASN A 17 11.62 -8.48 4.37
CA ASN A 17 12.08 -7.75 5.56
C ASN A 17 12.88 -6.49 5.17
N GLU A 18 13.73 -6.58 4.15
CA GLU A 18 14.48 -5.42 3.63
C GLU A 18 13.54 -4.33 3.12
N ILE A 19 12.55 -4.69 2.29
CA ILE A 19 11.56 -3.73 1.79
C ILE A 19 10.75 -3.12 2.94
N ALA A 20 10.38 -3.92 3.96
CA ALA A 20 9.68 -3.39 5.13
C ALA A 20 10.52 -2.37 5.91
N GLN A 21 11.82 -2.60 6.08
CA GLN A 21 12.73 -1.63 6.71
C GLN A 21 12.84 -0.34 5.89
N ILE A 22 12.95 -0.45 4.56
CA ILE A 22 12.95 0.70 3.67
C ILE A 22 11.64 1.49 3.82
N ALA A 23 10.50 0.80 3.93
CA ALA A 23 9.19 1.41 4.09
C ALA A 23 9.07 2.24 5.38
N LEU A 24 9.59 1.71 6.49
CA LEU A 24 9.63 2.40 7.76
C LEU A 24 10.51 3.66 7.69
N ASN A 25 11.71 3.53 7.11
CA ASN A 25 12.68 4.62 7.02
C ASN A 25 12.20 5.79 6.14
N GLN A 26 11.32 5.55 5.17
CA GLN A 26 10.77 6.58 4.28
C GLN A 26 9.49 7.25 4.81
N GLY A 27 9.27 7.24 6.14
CA GLY A 27 8.12 7.91 6.76
C GLY A 27 6.88 7.04 6.88
N GLY A 28 7.04 5.72 7.01
CA GLY A 28 5.93 4.81 7.25
C GLY A 28 5.10 4.50 6.01
N MET A 29 5.76 4.34 4.86
CA MET A 29 5.08 3.91 3.63
C MET A 29 4.58 2.46 3.73
N THR A 30 3.58 2.11 2.91
CA THR A 30 3.18 0.71 2.76
C THR A 30 4.07 -0.01 1.75
N PHE A 31 4.12 -1.34 1.86
CA PHE A 31 4.82 -2.19 0.88
C PHE A 31 4.28 -2.00 -0.54
N ARG A 32 2.95 -1.83 -0.69
CA ARG A 32 2.30 -1.52 -1.98
C ARG A 32 2.77 -0.17 -2.52
N ALA A 33 2.77 0.87 -1.69
CA ALA A 33 3.18 2.20 -2.09
C ALA A 33 4.65 2.21 -2.56
N LEU A 34 5.53 1.49 -1.87
CA LEU A 34 6.94 1.34 -2.28
C LEU A 34 7.09 0.68 -3.65
N ILE A 35 6.38 -0.42 -3.89
CA ILE A 35 6.41 -1.10 -5.19
C ILE A 35 5.88 -0.19 -6.28
N LEU A 36 4.72 0.45 -6.08
CA LEU A 36 4.13 1.33 -7.07
C LEU A 36 5.01 2.56 -7.35
N SER A 37 5.64 3.13 -6.32
CA SER A 37 6.61 4.21 -6.48
C SER A 37 7.83 3.77 -7.29
N ALA A 38 8.37 2.58 -7.04
CA ALA A 38 9.49 2.04 -7.80
C ALA A 38 9.10 1.79 -9.27
N LEU A 39 7.89 1.27 -9.52
CA LEU A 39 7.38 1.06 -10.87
C LEU A 39 7.15 2.38 -11.62
N LYS A 40 6.58 3.40 -10.95
CA LYS A 40 6.47 4.77 -11.47
C LYS A 40 7.83 5.35 -11.83
N ALA A 41 8.83 5.23 -10.94
CA ALA A 41 10.17 5.76 -11.17
C ALA A 41 10.94 5.02 -12.29
N THR A 42 10.75 3.70 -12.41
CA THR A 42 11.49 2.86 -13.38
C THR A 42 10.88 2.91 -14.78
N TYR A 43 9.55 2.90 -14.87
CA TYR A 43 8.83 2.75 -16.14
C TYR A 43 8.00 3.97 -16.53
N GLY A 44 7.99 5.03 -15.73
CA GLY A 44 7.21 6.24 -16.00
C GLY A 44 5.70 6.04 -15.87
N LEU A 45 5.26 5.05 -15.09
CA LEU A 45 3.84 4.72 -14.96
C LEU A 45 3.06 5.83 -14.23
N GLU A 46 1.90 6.18 -14.75
CA GLU A 46 0.96 7.06 -14.06
C GLU A 46 0.30 6.31 -12.91
N VAL A 47 0.82 6.54 -11.70
CA VAL A 47 0.21 6.08 -10.45
C VAL A 47 -0.36 7.30 -9.72
N ALA A 48 -1.66 7.25 -9.43
CA ALA A 48 -2.35 8.29 -8.69
C ALA A 48 -1.86 8.34 -7.24
N ASP A 49 -1.76 9.55 -6.68
CA ASP A 49 -1.29 9.74 -5.29
C ASP A 49 -2.21 9.06 -4.26
N SER A 50 -3.49 8.87 -4.61
CA SER A 50 -4.46 8.11 -3.80
C SER A 50 -4.15 6.62 -3.68
N ASP A 51 -3.33 6.07 -4.59
CA ASP A 51 -2.84 4.69 -4.54
C ASP A 51 -1.53 4.53 -3.77
N LEU A 52 -0.78 5.63 -3.63
CA LEU A 52 0.44 5.67 -2.83
C LEU A 52 0.14 5.90 -1.33
N ARG A 53 -1.04 6.43 -0.99
CA ARG A 53 -1.47 6.63 0.40
C ARG A 53 -1.96 5.34 1.05
N ASP A 54 -1.63 5.14 2.32
CA ASP A 54 -2.12 4.00 3.09
C ASP A 54 -3.65 4.11 3.33
N ARG A 55 -4.44 3.26 2.67
CA ARG A 55 -5.90 3.20 2.91
C ARG A 55 -6.28 2.44 4.19
N ARG A 56 -5.35 1.75 4.85
CA ARG A 56 -5.65 0.99 6.08
C ARG A 56 -6.08 1.89 7.23
N GLY A 57 -5.73 3.18 7.20
CA GLY A 57 -6.21 4.18 8.16
C GLY A 57 -7.71 4.51 8.06
N ARG A 58 -8.41 4.12 6.98
CA ARG A 58 -9.85 4.37 6.81
C ARG A 58 -10.75 3.18 7.11
N GLN A 59 -10.22 1.96 7.17
CA GLN A 59 -11.03 0.76 7.48
C GLN A 59 -11.19 0.50 8.98
N ALA A 60 -10.41 1.16 9.85
CA ALA A 60 -10.46 0.95 11.30
C ALA A 60 -11.44 1.88 12.04
N GLY A 61 -12.27 2.66 11.33
CA GLY A 61 -13.13 3.71 11.92
C GLY A 61 -14.63 3.64 11.61
N GLU A 62 -15.09 2.67 10.82
CA GLU A 62 -16.52 2.45 10.55
C GLU A 62 -16.98 1.17 11.27
N GLY A 63 -17.01 1.23 12.60
CA GLY A 63 -17.43 0.11 13.44
C GLY A 63 -17.70 0.46 14.91
N VAL A 64 -17.87 1.76 15.23
CA VAL A 64 -18.28 2.19 16.57
C VAL A 64 -19.41 3.19 16.41
N GLY A 65 -20.65 2.72 16.49
CA GLY A 65 -21.82 3.61 16.44
C GLY A 65 -23.14 2.92 16.13
N GLN A 66 -23.56 1.93 16.93
CA GLN A 66 -24.98 1.67 17.14
C GLN A 66 -25.17 0.90 18.46
N GLY A 67 -25.01 1.61 19.57
CA GLY A 67 -25.61 1.25 20.85
C GLY A 67 -26.58 2.36 21.19
N ASP A 68 -27.84 2.21 20.80
CA ASP A 68 -28.95 3.07 21.17
C ASP A 68 -30.17 2.17 21.42
N GLY A 69 -30.76 2.28 22.61
CA GLY A 69 -32.10 1.76 22.96
C GLY A 69 -32.12 0.56 23.88
#